data_AF-A0A4Y8K826-F1
#
_entry.id   AF-A0A4Y8K826-F1
#
_cell.length_a   1.000
_cell.length_b   1.000
_cell.length_c   1.000
_cell.angle_alpha   90.00
_cell.angle_beta   90.00
_cell.angle_gamma   90.00
#
_symmetry.space_group_name_H-M   'P 1'
#
loop_
_entity.id
_entity.type
_entity.pdbx_description
1 polymer ?
#
loop_
_entity_poly.entity_id
_entity_poly.type
_entity_poly.pdbx_seq_one_letter_code
_entity_poly.pdbx_strand_id
1 'polypeptide(L)'
;MTIDDAVFATGLLVSHGATTRLHAVTHGLYDQFIRDAGGISVATDLPATWASEDVVTVEGMWTGESIRDAHVVDLIAPISLPARLGDGIDPDIVPAGRLARNEILAPAVHSLTQELSDETLLFYCAYKMTDGWIGIACVTDPAPVEHALRPILGDALAVVKVEWTPHDIRLIDASFEYDFSDGLVSIGKFMHPAGHFTAHALVRIITPEMASTLSPVDPNAIILTSWIQKA
;
A
#
# COMPACT_ATOMS: atom_id res chain seq x y z
N MET A 1 16.13 -9.90 -3.47
CA MET A 1 17.32 -9.59 -2.66
C MET A 1 17.79 -10.84 -1.95
N THR A 2 19.10 -11.08 -1.92
CA THR A 2 19.75 -12.21 -1.26
C THR A 2 20.75 -11.73 -0.22
N ILE A 3 21.27 -12.63 0.61
CA ILE A 3 22.42 -12.34 1.48
C ILE A 3 23.59 -11.84 0.61
N ASP A 4 24.34 -10.87 1.13
CA ASP A 4 25.47 -10.18 0.49
C ASP A 4 25.09 -9.32 -0.72
N ASP A 5 23.80 -9.03 -0.95
CA ASP A 5 23.43 -7.92 -1.83
C ASP A 5 23.80 -6.58 -1.17
N ALA A 6 24.34 -5.65 -1.96
CA ALA A 6 24.45 -4.25 -1.57
C ALA A 6 23.06 -3.62 -1.53
N VAL A 7 22.77 -2.85 -0.48
CA VAL A 7 21.45 -2.29 -0.20
C VAL A 7 21.50 -0.87 0.29
N PHE A 8 20.40 -0.14 0.08
CA PHE A 8 20.12 1.10 0.78
C PHE A 8 18.74 1.08 1.45
N ALA A 9 18.60 1.86 2.53
CA ALA A 9 17.33 2.07 3.22
C ALA A 9 17.28 3.46 3.86
N THR A 10 16.15 4.15 3.74
CA THR A 10 15.95 5.50 4.30
C THR A 10 15.10 5.45 5.57
N GLY A 11 15.56 6.07 6.66
CA GLY A 11 14.94 5.95 7.98
C GLY A 11 15.51 6.88 9.05
N LEU A 12 15.07 6.68 10.28
CA LEU A 12 15.62 7.32 11.49
C LEU A 12 16.57 6.37 12.19
N LEU A 13 17.78 6.82 12.53
CA LEU A 13 18.72 6.04 13.33
C LEU A 13 18.42 6.24 14.82
N VAL A 14 18.08 5.15 15.51
CA VAL A 14 17.80 5.14 16.94
C VAL A 14 18.84 4.30 17.66
N SER A 15 19.34 4.80 18.79
CA SER A 15 20.32 4.07 19.61
C SER A 15 19.72 2.79 20.17
N HIS A 16 20.48 1.69 20.10
CA HIS A 16 20.13 0.41 20.68
C HIS A 16 21.38 -0.25 21.29
N GLY A 17 21.70 0.16 22.51
CA GLY A 17 22.93 -0.26 23.18
C GLY A 17 24.17 0.42 22.58
N ALA A 18 25.11 -0.37 22.07
CA ALA A 18 26.34 0.15 21.47
C ALA A 18 26.21 0.50 19.98
N THR A 19 25.15 0.03 19.33
CA THR A 19 24.90 0.25 17.90
C THR A 19 23.60 1.02 17.70
N THR A 20 23.25 1.26 16.44
CA THR A 20 21.97 1.86 16.06
C THR A 20 21.10 0.87 15.30
N ARG A 21 19.79 1.08 15.40
CA ARG A 21 18.79 0.49 14.52
C ARG A 21 18.26 1.58 13.62
N LEU A 22 18.14 1.28 12.33
CA LEU A 22 17.43 2.14 11.40
C LEU A 22 15.94 1.81 11.51
N HIS A 23 15.10 2.82 11.67
CA HIS A 23 13.64 2.69 11.72
C HIS A 23 13.04 3.22 10.43
N ALA A 24 12.12 2.47 9.83
CA ALA A 24 11.40 2.89 8.63
C ALA A 24 10.59 4.15 8.95
N VAL A 25 10.67 5.12 8.03
CA VAL A 25 9.82 6.32 8.06
C VAL A 25 8.91 6.34 6.84
N THR A 26 7.71 6.86 7.02
CA THR A 26 6.82 7.17 5.90
C THR A 26 6.29 8.60 6.02
N HIS A 27 5.53 9.05 5.03
CA HIS A 27 4.93 10.39 5.05
C HIS A 27 3.46 10.35 5.48
N GLY A 28 3.06 11.31 6.32
CA GLY A 28 1.66 11.56 6.67
C GLY A 28 1.04 10.56 7.66
N LEU A 29 -0.26 10.28 7.51
CA LEU A 29 -1.05 9.44 8.44
C LEU A 29 -0.52 7.99 8.58
N TYR A 30 0.23 7.49 7.60
CA TYR A 30 0.80 6.14 7.62
C TYR A 30 2.07 6.04 8.48
N ASP A 31 2.73 7.17 8.75
CA ASP A 31 3.87 7.22 9.66
C ASP A 31 3.43 6.92 11.09
N GLN A 32 2.22 7.36 11.43
CA GLN A 32 1.55 6.97 12.66
C GLN A 32 1.18 5.48 12.67
N PHE A 33 0.66 4.93 11.56
CA PHE A 33 0.35 3.50 11.45
C PHE A 33 1.57 2.58 11.64
N ILE A 34 2.70 2.90 11.00
CA ILE A 34 3.94 2.13 11.15
C ILE A 34 4.47 2.23 12.58
N ARG A 35 4.42 3.41 13.19
CA ARG A 35 4.81 3.59 14.60
C ARG A 35 3.90 2.81 15.56
N ASP A 36 2.59 2.86 15.35
CA ASP A 36 1.60 2.19 16.21
C ASP A 36 1.65 0.66 16.07
N ALA A 37 2.09 0.14 14.91
CA ALA A 37 2.36 -1.28 14.68
C ALA A 37 3.69 -1.78 15.28
N GLY A 38 4.33 -0.98 16.15
CA GLY A 38 5.60 -1.32 16.80
C GLY A 38 6.85 -0.89 16.02
N GLY A 39 6.69 -0.25 14.86
CA GLY A 39 7.78 0.22 14.01
C GLY A 39 8.53 -0.91 13.30
N ILE A 40 8.92 -0.68 12.05
CA ILE A 40 9.85 -1.59 11.37
C ILE A 40 11.25 -1.03 11.56
N SER A 41 12.16 -1.90 11.99
CA SER A 41 13.54 -1.52 12.15
C SER A 41 14.47 -2.64 11.73
N VAL A 42 15.67 -2.25 11.33
CA VAL A 42 16.75 -3.15 10.96
C VAL A 42 18.01 -2.77 11.72
N ALA A 43 18.74 -3.76 12.19
CA ALA A 43 20.00 -3.49 12.88
C ALA A 43 21.05 -2.99 11.89
N THR A 44 21.90 -2.08 12.35
CA THR A 44 23.10 -1.64 11.62
C THR A 44 24.30 -1.76 12.54
N ASP A 45 25.50 -1.83 11.99
CA ASP A 45 26.76 -1.75 12.74
C ASP A 45 27.27 -0.31 12.94
N LEU A 46 26.48 0.69 12.53
CA LEU A 46 26.75 2.09 12.84
C LEU A 46 26.78 2.32 14.36
N PRO A 47 27.81 2.99 14.89
CA PRO A 47 27.90 3.31 16.32
C PRO A 47 26.70 4.11 16.82
N ALA A 48 26.34 3.94 18.10
CA ALA A 48 25.24 4.67 18.75
C ALA A 48 25.31 6.21 18.63
N THR A 49 26.50 6.77 18.35
CA THR A 49 26.70 8.21 18.10
C THR A 49 26.03 8.72 16.83
N TRP A 50 25.63 7.83 15.92
CA TRP A 50 24.85 8.17 14.72
C TRP A 50 23.34 8.29 14.98
N ALA A 51 22.88 7.98 16.19
CA ALA A 51 21.47 8.18 16.52
C ALA A 51 21.09 9.66 16.36
N SER A 52 20.05 9.93 15.58
CA SER A 52 19.61 11.27 15.22
C SER A 52 18.09 11.33 15.04
N GLU A 53 17.52 12.53 15.20
CA GLU A 53 16.14 12.81 14.81
C GLU A 53 16.00 13.09 13.30
N ASP A 54 17.12 13.24 12.59
CA ASP A 54 17.14 13.45 11.16
C ASP A 54 16.94 12.15 10.37
N VAL A 55 16.18 12.23 9.28
CA VAL A 55 16.02 11.13 8.33
C VAL A 55 17.28 11.00 7.49
N VAL A 56 17.85 9.80 7.45
CA VAL A 56 19.08 9.47 6.73
C VAL A 56 18.85 8.28 5.80
N THR A 57 19.70 8.15 4.77
CA THR A 57 19.81 6.93 3.97
C THR A 57 21.07 6.18 4.40
N VAL A 58 20.91 4.91 4.75
CA VAL A 58 22.01 4.00 5.07
C VAL A 58 22.23 3.06 3.91
N GLU A 59 23.48 2.95 3.46
CA GLU A 59 23.93 1.95 2.49
C GLU A 59 24.83 0.92 3.20
N GLY A 60 24.81 -0.33 2.74
CA GLY A 60 25.71 -1.39 3.21
C GLY A 60 25.37 -2.76 2.63
N MET A 61 25.81 -3.82 3.30
CA MET A 61 25.63 -5.21 2.86
C MET A 61 24.50 -5.90 3.62
N TRP A 62 23.57 -6.52 2.91
CA TRP A 62 22.46 -7.24 3.53
C TRP A 62 22.86 -8.61 4.06
N THR A 63 22.60 -8.87 5.34
CA THR A 63 22.95 -10.14 5.99
C THR A 63 21.79 -11.14 6.13
N GLY A 64 20.58 -10.74 5.75
CA GLY A 64 19.33 -11.47 6.09
C GLY A 64 18.59 -10.88 7.29
N GLU A 65 19.28 -10.15 8.16
CA GLU A 65 18.67 -9.55 9.37
C GLU A 65 19.16 -8.13 9.71
N SER A 66 20.32 -7.74 9.17
CA SER A 66 20.99 -6.46 9.44
C SER A 66 21.71 -5.94 8.21
N ILE A 67 22.02 -4.63 8.21
CA ILE A 67 22.89 -3.98 7.23
C ILE A 67 24.28 -3.88 7.87
N ARG A 68 25.29 -4.53 7.28
CA ARG A 68 26.69 -4.48 7.70
C ARG A 68 27.52 -3.56 6.83
N ASP A 69 28.68 -3.18 7.35
CA ASP A 69 29.58 -2.22 6.74
C ASP A 69 28.81 -0.93 6.39
N ALA A 70 27.92 -0.53 7.31
CA ALA A 70 26.92 0.48 7.04
C ALA A 70 27.54 1.89 7.09
N HIS A 71 27.15 2.73 6.13
CA HIS A 71 27.50 4.15 6.11
C HIS A 71 26.31 4.99 5.65
N VAL A 72 26.29 6.26 6.09
CA VAL A 72 25.26 7.22 5.68
C VAL A 72 25.63 7.83 4.34
N VAL A 73 24.68 7.83 3.41
CA VAL A 73 24.81 8.39 2.05
C VAL A 73 23.84 9.54 1.83
N ASP A 74 23.92 10.17 0.66
CA ASP A 74 22.95 11.18 0.23
C ASP A 74 21.53 10.66 0.32
N LEU A 75 20.61 11.54 0.74
CA LEU A 75 19.22 11.18 0.98
C LEU A 75 18.57 10.67 -0.31
N ILE A 76 18.28 9.37 -0.34
CA ILE A 76 17.41 8.75 -1.33
C ILE A 76 15.99 8.86 -0.81
N ALA A 77 15.06 9.22 -1.70
CA ALA A 77 13.65 9.36 -1.37
C ALA A 77 13.17 8.09 -0.62
N PRO A 78 12.50 8.25 0.54
CA PRO A 78 11.95 7.12 1.27
C PRO A 78 10.86 6.42 0.43
N ILE A 79 10.34 5.31 0.97
CA ILE A 79 9.25 4.53 0.36
C ILE A 79 8.17 5.47 -0.18
N SER A 80 8.00 5.46 -1.49
CA SER A 80 6.93 6.18 -2.15
C SER A 80 5.63 5.40 -1.97
N LEU A 81 4.62 6.07 -1.40
CA LEU A 81 3.30 5.47 -1.25
C LEU A 81 2.56 5.48 -2.60
N PRO A 82 1.55 4.61 -2.79
CA PRO A 82 0.56 4.75 -3.86
C PRO A 82 0.17 6.21 -4.03
N ALA A 83 0.17 6.68 -5.29
CA ALA A 83 -0.38 7.98 -5.60
C ALA A 83 -1.82 8.02 -5.06
N ARG A 84 -2.15 9.05 -4.28
CA ARG A 84 -3.56 9.35 -4.02
C ARG A 84 -4.19 9.59 -5.39
N LEU A 85 -5.41 9.07 -5.58
CA LEU A 85 -6.22 9.34 -6.77
C LEU A 85 -6.15 10.83 -7.17
N GLY A 86 -6.08 11.73 -6.19
CA GLY A 86 -5.80 13.16 -6.34
C GLY A 86 -6.61 13.82 -7.46
N ASP A 87 -5.96 14.80 -8.10
CA ASP A 87 -6.40 15.39 -9.38
C ASP A 87 -6.01 14.51 -10.58
N GLY A 88 -5.34 13.38 -10.34
CA GLY A 88 -4.83 12.47 -11.37
C GLY A 88 -5.82 11.37 -11.77
N ILE A 89 -6.96 11.26 -11.07
CA ILE A 89 -8.02 10.32 -11.41
C ILE A 89 -8.53 10.64 -12.82
N ASP A 90 -8.71 9.59 -13.62
CA ASP A 90 -9.25 9.72 -14.97
C ASP A 90 -10.58 10.50 -14.94
N PRO A 91 -10.66 11.67 -15.61
CA PRO A 91 -11.87 12.47 -15.65
C PRO A 91 -13.10 11.69 -16.14
N ASP A 92 -12.90 10.67 -16.98
CA ASP A 92 -13.99 9.85 -17.51
C ASP A 92 -14.61 8.94 -16.43
N ILE A 93 -13.93 8.77 -15.29
CA ILE A 93 -14.38 7.97 -14.15
C ILE A 93 -14.96 8.86 -13.04
N VAL A 94 -14.63 10.16 -13.05
CA VAL A 94 -15.14 11.11 -12.05
C VAL A 94 -16.61 11.40 -12.36
N PRO A 95 -17.54 10.95 -11.51
CA PRO A 95 -18.95 11.13 -11.79
C PRO A 95 -19.33 12.59 -11.46
N ALA A 96 -20.48 13.08 -11.93
CA ALA A 96 -20.82 14.50 -11.79
C ALA A 96 -21.37 14.88 -10.40
N GLY A 97 -22.00 13.93 -9.70
CA GLY A 97 -22.64 14.16 -8.40
C GLY A 97 -21.66 14.18 -7.24
N ARG A 98 -22.08 14.82 -6.14
CA ARG A 98 -21.31 14.93 -4.89
C ARG A 98 -22.24 14.72 -3.70
N LEU A 99 -21.76 14.00 -2.69
CA LEU A 99 -22.45 13.83 -1.41
C LEU A 99 -21.51 14.12 -0.24
N ALA A 100 -22.07 14.18 0.97
CA ALA A 100 -21.28 14.22 2.19
C ALA A 100 -20.70 12.84 2.52
N ARG A 101 -19.56 12.81 3.24
CA ARG A 101 -18.86 11.56 3.58
C ARG A 101 -19.74 10.54 4.30
N ASN A 102 -20.60 11.01 5.20
CA ASN A 102 -21.51 10.18 5.98
C ASN A 102 -22.63 9.56 5.13
N GLU A 103 -22.97 10.15 3.98
CA GLU A 103 -23.92 9.60 3.02
C GLU A 103 -23.26 8.50 2.17
N ILE A 104 -22.03 8.75 1.68
CA ILE A 104 -21.23 7.76 0.93
C ILE A 104 -20.90 6.52 1.78
N LEU A 105 -20.71 6.71 3.10
CA LEU A 105 -20.40 5.65 4.06
C LEU A 105 -21.61 5.32 4.96
N ALA A 106 -22.83 5.58 4.50
CA ALA A 106 -24.02 5.30 5.28
C ALA A 106 -24.14 3.79 5.57
N PRO A 107 -24.73 3.37 6.72
CA PRO A 107 -24.88 1.96 7.07
C PRO A 107 -25.54 1.11 5.97
N ALA A 108 -26.55 1.66 5.27
CA ALA A 108 -27.21 0.97 4.17
C ALA A 108 -26.26 0.69 2.99
N VAL A 109 -25.39 1.63 2.65
CA VAL A 109 -24.36 1.45 1.62
C VAL A 109 -23.38 0.39 2.07
N HIS A 110 -22.93 0.44 3.32
CA HIS A 110 -22.03 -0.55 3.88
C HIS A 110 -22.60 -1.97 3.81
N SER A 111 -23.86 -2.17 4.22
CA SER A 111 -24.54 -3.47 4.13
C SER A 111 -24.58 -4.00 2.70
N LEU A 112 -24.99 -3.17 1.73
CA LEU A 112 -25.02 -3.58 0.32
C LEU A 112 -23.63 -3.91 -0.23
N THR A 113 -22.60 -3.15 0.16
CA THR A 113 -21.23 -3.46 -0.27
C THR A 113 -20.72 -4.79 0.27
N GLN A 114 -21.15 -5.20 1.47
CA GLN A 114 -20.82 -6.52 2.02
C GLN A 114 -21.54 -7.65 1.28
N GLU A 115 -22.82 -7.47 0.93
CA GLU A 115 -23.57 -8.47 0.13
C GLU A 115 -22.95 -8.64 -1.26
N LEU A 116 -22.56 -7.53 -1.90
CA LEU A 116 -21.97 -7.54 -3.23
C LEU A 116 -20.53 -8.07 -3.26
N SER A 117 -19.80 -8.05 -2.13
CA SER A 117 -18.39 -8.47 -2.11
C SER A 117 -18.19 -9.97 -2.33
N ASP A 118 -19.22 -10.77 -2.05
CA ASP A 118 -19.20 -12.20 -2.28
C ASP A 118 -19.47 -12.57 -3.76
N GLU A 119 -19.97 -11.61 -4.56
CA GLU A 119 -20.41 -11.84 -5.94
C GLU A 119 -19.55 -11.12 -6.99
N THR A 120 -19.48 -9.79 -6.92
CA THR A 120 -18.94 -8.95 -8.01
C THR A 120 -18.04 -7.81 -7.53
N LEU A 121 -18.25 -7.30 -6.31
CA LEU A 121 -17.55 -6.14 -5.79
C LEU A 121 -16.21 -6.54 -5.20
N LEU A 122 -15.12 -6.03 -5.76
CA LEU A 122 -13.77 -6.31 -5.25
C LEU A 122 -13.34 -5.27 -4.21
N PHE A 123 -13.80 -4.03 -4.37
CA PHE A 123 -13.41 -2.92 -3.50
C PHE A 123 -14.41 -1.77 -3.58
N TYR A 124 -14.68 -1.16 -2.43
CA TYR A 124 -15.45 0.07 -2.34
C TYR A 124 -14.76 1.07 -1.42
N CYS A 125 -14.69 2.34 -1.83
CA CYS A 125 -14.18 3.40 -0.98
C CYS A 125 -14.93 4.72 -1.17
N ALA A 126 -14.87 5.55 -0.11
CA ALA A 126 -15.27 6.95 -0.19
C ALA A 126 -14.07 7.80 -0.58
N TYR A 127 -14.21 8.52 -1.68
CA TYR A 127 -13.16 9.37 -2.21
C TYR A 127 -13.50 10.85 -2.08
N LYS A 128 -12.51 11.66 -1.64
CA LYS A 128 -12.68 13.09 -1.40
C LYS A 128 -12.31 13.88 -2.65
N MET A 129 -13.26 14.64 -3.17
CA MET A 129 -13.07 15.66 -4.21
C MET A 129 -12.94 17.05 -3.58
N THR A 130 -12.67 18.06 -4.41
CA THR A 130 -12.59 19.47 -4.00
C THR A 130 -13.91 20.02 -3.44
N ASP A 131 -15.03 19.50 -3.91
CA ASP A 131 -16.40 19.99 -3.69
C ASP A 131 -17.33 18.96 -3.03
N GLY A 132 -16.82 17.80 -2.62
CA GLY A 132 -17.61 16.79 -1.91
C GLY A 132 -16.96 15.42 -1.91
N TRP A 133 -17.77 14.37 -1.71
CA TRP A 133 -17.32 12.98 -1.73
C TRP A 133 -18.07 12.20 -2.81
N ILE A 134 -17.38 11.19 -3.34
CA ILE A 134 -17.94 10.21 -4.27
C ILE A 134 -17.67 8.80 -3.73
N GLY A 135 -18.52 7.83 -4.11
CA GLY A 135 -18.27 6.41 -3.90
C GLY A 135 -17.63 5.81 -5.14
N ILE A 136 -16.57 5.03 -4.97
CA ILE A 136 -15.93 4.30 -6.07
C ILE A 136 -16.06 2.81 -5.79
N ALA A 137 -16.64 2.07 -6.73
CA ALA A 137 -16.81 0.63 -6.69
C ALA A 137 -16.01 -0.04 -7.81
N CYS A 138 -15.03 -0.87 -7.47
CA CYS A 138 -14.30 -1.70 -8.41
C CYS A 138 -14.95 -3.08 -8.49
N VAL A 139 -15.38 -3.49 -9.69
CA VAL A 139 -16.30 -4.62 -9.87
C VAL A 139 -15.92 -5.48 -11.06
N THR A 140 -16.34 -6.75 -11.05
CA THR A 140 -16.18 -7.66 -12.19
C THR A 140 -17.35 -7.54 -13.17
N ASP A 141 -18.55 -7.36 -12.62
CA ASP A 141 -19.80 -7.04 -13.31
C ASP A 141 -20.45 -5.78 -12.71
N PRO A 142 -20.57 -4.69 -13.49
CA PRO A 142 -21.24 -3.47 -13.05
C PRO A 142 -22.72 -3.63 -12.71
N ALA A 143 -23.46 -4.50 -13.39
CA ALA A 143 -24.93 -4.46 -13.35
C ALA A 143 -25.54 -4.64 -11.94
N PRO A 144 -25.08 -5.59 -11.10
CA PRO A 144 -25.62 -5.74 -9.74
C PRO A 144 -25.29 -4.54 -8.83
N VAL A 145 -24.09 -3.99 -8.97
CA VAL A 145 -23.63 -2.84 -8.16
C VAL A 145 -24.37 -1.57 -8.56
N GLU A 146 -24.55 -1.35 -9.86
CA GLU A 146 -25.39 -0.29 -10.41
C GLU A 146 -26.81 -0.39 -9.86
N HIS A 147 -27.43 -1.57 -9.93
CA HIS A 147 -28.79 -1.77 -9.45
C HIS A 147 -28.95 -1.49 -7.95
N ALA A 148 -28.00 -1.92 -7.13
CA ALA A 148 -28.08 -1.81 -5.67
C ALA A 148 -27.68 -0.43 -5.14
N LEU A 149 -26.57 0.15 -5.63
CA LEU A 149 -25.98 1.36 -5.06
C LEU A 149 -26.43 2.66 -5.75
N ARG A 150 -26.71 2.64 -7.06
CA ARG A 150 -27.16 3.83 -7.80
C ARG A 150 -28.42 4.49 -7.23
N PRO A 151 -29.44 3.76 -6.72
CA PRO A 151 -30.61 4.38 -6.11
C PRO A 151 -30.32 5.21 -4.85
N ILE A 152 -29.23 4.90 -4.15
CA ILE A 152 -28.83 5.59 -2.91
C ILE A 152 -27.84 6.71 -3.20
N LEU A 153 -26.84 6.43 -4.04
CA LEU A 153 -25.71 7.33 -4.29
C LEU A 153 -25.90 8.22 -5.51
N GLY A 154 -26.82 7.89 -6.41
CA GLY A 154 -27.10 8.62 -7.64
C GLY A 154 -25.86 8.86 -8.48
N ASP A 155 -25.70 10.09 -8.94
CA ASP A 155 -24.56 10.52 -9.75
C ASP A 155 -23.27 10.71 -8.95
N ALA A 156 -23.25 10.41 -7.64
CA ALA A 156 -22.02 10.42 -6.84
C ALA A 156 -21.32 9.05 -6.79
N LEU A 157 -21.81 8.05 -7.53
CA LEU A 157 -21.20 6.73 -7.63
C LEU A 157 -20.41 6.57 -8.94
N ALA A 158 -19.17 6.13 -8.85
CA ALA A 158 -18.39 5.63 -9.97
C ALA A 158 -18.31 4.11 -9.88
N VAL A 159 -18.69 3.41 -10.95
CA VAL A 159 -18.53 1.96 -11.06
C VAL A 159 -17.49 1.69 -12.12
N VAL A 160 -16.41 1.03 -11.71
CA VAL A 160 -15.28 0.72 -12.58
C VAL A 160 -15.18 -0.76 -12.73
N LYS A 161 -15.38 -1.21 -13.97
CA LYS A 161 -15.17 -2.60 -14.33
C LYS A 161 -13.68 -2.89 -14.36
N VAL A 162 -13.27 -3.95 -13.67
CA VAL A 162 -11.90 -4.45 -13.67
C VAL A 162 -11.89 -5.89 -14.19
N GLU A 163 -10.77 -6.31 -14.78
CA GLU A 163 -10.63 -7.65 -15.36
C GLU A 163 -10.37 -8.74 -14.31
N TRP A 164 -10.16 -8.33 -13.06
CA TRP A 164 -9.87 -9.21 -11.94
C TRP A 164 -11.09 -9.99 -11.50
N THR A 165 -10.90 -11.19 -10.99
CA THR A 165 -11.94 -12.02 -10.39
C THR A 165 -11.83 -12.01 -8.86
N PRO A 166 -12.89 -12.38 -8.13
CA PRO A 166 -12.79 -12.59 -6.69
C PRO A 166 -11.75 -13.67 -6.30
N HIS A 167 -11.45 -14.60 -7.21
CA HIS A 167 -10.41 -15.60 -6.99
C HIS A 167 -9.01 -14.98 -6.97
N ASP A 168 -8.74 -14.03 -7.88
CA ASP A 168 -7.44 -13.32 -7.93
C ASP A 168 -7.20 -12.54 -6.65
N ILE A 169 -8.23 -11.85 -6.13
CA ILE A 169 -8.16 -11.16 -4.84
C ILE A 169 -7.83 -12.13 -3.71
N ARG A 170 -8.50 -13.29 -3.66
CA ARG A 170 -8.23 -14.29 -2.60
C ARG A 170 -6.83 -14.88 -2.69
N LEU A 171 -6.31 -15.11 -3.90
CA LEU A 171 -4.93 -15.58 -4.08
C LEU A 171 -3.93 -14.55 -3.54
N ILE A 172 -4.18 -13.27 -3.80
CA ILE A 172 -3.34 -12.17 -3.36
C ILE A 172 -3.40 -11.99 -1.85
N ASP A 173 -4.60 -11.96 -1.29
CA ASP A 173 -4.81 -11.89 0.16
C ASP A 173 -4.10 -13.09 0.84
N ALA A 174 -4.22 -14.30 0.28
CA ALA A 174 -3.53 -15.49 0.79
C ALA A 174 -2.00 -15.39 0.69
N SER A 175 -1.44 -14.90 -0.42
CA SER A 175 0.01 -14.72 -0.55
C SER A 175 0.56 -13.70 0.44
N PHE A 176 -0.19 -12.62 0.70
CA PHE A 176 0.20 -11.65 1.71
C PHE A 176 0.05 -12.18 3.15
N GLU A 177 -1.03 -12.90 3.44
CA GLU A 177 -1.31 -13.45 4.78
C GLU A 177 -0.40 -14.61 5.18
N TYR A 178 -0.06 -15.49 4.23
CA TYR A 178 0.65 -16.73 4.52
C TYR A 178 2.10 -16.73 4.01
N ASP A 179 2.31 -16.37 2.74
CA ASP A 179 3.64 -16.51 2.12
C ASP A 179 4.59 -15.38 2.53
N PHE A 180 4.06 -14.17 2.81
CA PHE A 180 4.88 -12.97 3.06
C PHE A 180 4.82 -12.45 4.50
N SER A 181 4.17 -13.17 5.40
CA SER A 181 3.87 -12.74 6.78
C SER A 181 5.08 -12.21 7.57
N ASP A 182 6.24 -12.88 7.46
CA ASP A 182 7.47 -12.49 8.19
C ASP A 182 8.12 -11.19 7.69
N GLY A 183 7.70 -10.69 6.51
CA GLY A 183 8.25 -9.49 5.87
C GLY A 183 7.23 -8.42 5.53
N LEU A 184 5.93 -8.69 5.69
CA LEU A 184 4.86 -7.77 5.34
C LEU A 184 4.75 -6.65 6.37
N VAL A 185 4.80 -5.42 5.88
CA VAL A 185 4.69 -4.20 6.69
C VAL A 185 3.27 -3.67 6.66
N SER A 186 2.71 -3.58 5.46
CA SER A 186 1.39 -3.03 5.23
C SER A 186 0.87 -3.55 3.91
N ILE A 187 -0.43 -3.80 3.86
CA ILE A 187 -1.16 -4.11 2.65
C ILE A 187 -2.39 -3.20 2.60
N GLY A 188 -2.74 -2.75 1.41
CA GLY A 188 -4.00 -2.07 1.17
C GLY A 188 -4.49 -2.29 -0.25
N LYS A 189 -5.79 -2.13 -0.41
CA LYS A 189 -6.48 -2.15 -1.69
C LYS A 189 -6.76 -0.72 -2.10
N PHE A 190 -6.42 -0.39 -3.34
CA PHE A 190 -6.48 0.96 -3.86
C PHE A 190 -7.12 0.96 -5.24
N MET A 191 -7.53 2.15 -5.65
CA MET A 191 -7.89 2.44 -7.02
C MET A 191 -6.77 3.30 -7.59
N HIS A 192 -6.21 2.87 -8.71
CA HIS A 192 -5.19 3.61 -9.43
C HIS A 192 -5.83 4.81 -10.14
N PRO A 193 -5.11 5.95 -10.26
CA PRO A 193 -5.62 7.13 -10.96
C PRO A 193 -6.11 6.84 -12.39
N ALA A 194 -5.43 5.94 -13.10
CA ALA A 194 -5.82 5.49 -14.44
C ALA A 194 -6.99 4.48 -14.49
N GLY A 195 -7.78 4.34 -13.42
CA GLY A 195 -9.04 3.62 -13.52
C GLY A 195 -9.00 2.11 -13.31
N HIS A 196 -7.99 1.59 -12.61
CA HIS A 196 -7.91 0.15 -12.35
C HIS A 196 -7.67 -0.14 -10.87
N PHE A 197 -8.13 -1.30 -10.42
CA PHE A 197 -7.89 -1.78 -9.07
C PHE A 197 -6.42 -2.16 -8.90
N THR A 198 -5.84 -1.80 -7.75
CA THR A 198 -4.48 -2.19 -7.38
C THR A 198 -4.42 -2.67 -5.93
N ALA A 199 -3.77 -3.81 -5.70
CA ALA A 199 -3.31 -4.19 -4.37
C ALA A 199 -1.90 -3.62 -4.17
N HIS A 200 -1.69 -2.85 -3.11
CA HIS A 200 -0.36 -2.38 -2.74
C HIS A 200 0.09 -3.08 -1.49
N ALA A 201 1.33 -3.53 -1.49
CA ALA A 201 1.98 -4.05 -0.32
C ALA A 201 3.35 -3.40 -0.13
N LEU A 202 3.60 -2.98 1.11
CA LEU A 202 4.92 -2.64 1.59
C LEU A 202 5.48 -3.88 2.29
N VAL A 203 6.64 -4.33 1.85
CA VAL A 203 7.42 -5.38 2.52
C VAL A 203 8.74 -4.79 2.99
N ARG A 204 9.39 -5.46 3.95
CA ARG A 204 10.74 -5.07 4.36
C ARG A 204 11.71 -5.19 3.18
N ILE A 205 11.62 -6.31 2.46
CA ILE A 205 12.49 -6.72 1.36
C ILE A 205 11.68 -7.52 0.34
N ILE A 206 11.95 -7.34 -0.96
CA ILE A 206 11.45 -8.24 -2.00
C ILE A 206 12.46 -9.36 -2.22
N THR A 207 12.08 -10.60 -1.90
CA THR A 207 12.90 -11.80 -2.16
C THR A 207 12.57 -12.38 -3.55
N PRO A 208 13.46 -13.23 -4.12
CA PRO A 208 13.16 -13.94 -5.37
C PRO A 208 11.91 -14.82 -5.27
N GLU A 209 11.67 -15.45 -4.11
CA GLU A 209 10.48 -16.27 -3.87
C GLU A 209 9.21 -15.42 -3.93
N MET A 210 9.21 -14.24 -3.29
CA MET A 210 8.10 -13.30 -3.37
C MET A 210 7.80 -12.88 -4.81
N ALA A 211 8.84 -12.52 -5.56
CA ALA A 211 8.70 -12.16 -6.97
C ALA A 211 8.16 -13.32 -7.81
N SER A 212 8.59 -14.56 -7.53
CA SER A 212 8.10 -15.75 -8.22
C SER A 212 6.63 -16.04 -7.89
N THR A 213 6.22 -15.95 -6.62
CA THR A 213 4.83 -16.17 -6.19
C THR A 213 3.87 -15.19 -6.86
N LEU A 214 4.29 -13.94 -7.05
CA LEU A 214 3.47 -12.90 -7.67
C LEU A 214 3.57 -12.85 -9.20
N SER A 215 4.55 -13.52 -9.81
CA SER A 215 4.74 -13.54 -11.26
C SER A 215 3.52 -13.98 -12.10
N PRO A 216 2.60 -14.84 -11.61
CA PRO A 216 1.39 -15.20 -12.35
C PRO A 216 0.31 -14.11 -12.32
N VAL A 217 0.44 -13.10 -11.46
CA VAL A 217 -0.54 -12.02 -11.32
C VAL A 217 -0.18 -10.86 -12.26
N ASP A 218 -1.19 -10.13 -12.74
CA ASP A 218 -0.98 -8.91 -13.55
C ASP A 218 -0.03 -7.93 -12.82
N PRO A 219 1.15 -7.61 -13.40
CA PRO A 219 2.14 -6.74 -12.78
C PRO A 219 1.64 -5.31 -12.55
N ASN A 220 0.57 -4.88 -13.24
CA ASN A 220 0.00 -3.55 -13.02
C ASN A 220 -0.95 -3.48 -11.84
N ALA A 221 -1.39 -4.64 -11.32
CA ALA A 221 -2.43 -4.67 -10.32
C ALA A 221 -1.96 -5.22 -8.96
N ILE A 222 -0.69 -5.64 -8.86
CA ILE A 222 0.04 -5.66 -7.59
C ILE A 222 1.22 -4.68 -7.65
N ILE A 223 1.19 -3.69 -6.77
CA ILE A 223 2.31 -2.77 -6.57
C ILE A 223 3.01 -3.18 -5.28
N LEU A 224 4.06 -3.98 -5.45
CA LEU A 224 4.93 -4.41 -4.35
C LEU A 224 6.09 -3.43 -4.21
N THR A 225 6.21 -2.81 -3.03
CA THR A 225 7.31 -1.89 -2.71
C THR A 225 8.10 -2.43 -1.52
N SER A 226 9.43 -2.25 -1.53
CA SER A 226 10.26 -2.54 -0.36
C SER A 226 10.84 -1.29 0.27
N TRP A 227 11.02 -1.39 1.59
CA TRP A 227 11.79 -0.41 2.34
C TRP A 227 13.29 -0.49 2.06
N ILE A 228 13.85 -1.69 2.16
CA ILE A 228 15.24 -1.94 1.87
C ILE A 228 15.32 -2.32 0.38
N GLN A 229 16.14 -1.60 -0.36
CA GLN A 229 16.25 -1.72 -1.81
C GLN A 229 17.68 -2.11 -2.18
N LYS A 230 17.84 -2.76 -3.33
CA LYS A 230 19.14 -3.10 -3.86
C LYS A 230 19.82 -1.84 -4.40
N ALA A 231 21.09 -1.63 -4.03
CA ALA A 231 21.92 -0.52 -4.49
C ALA A 231 22.37 -0.70 -5.95
#